data_AF-A0A087UPQ0-F1
#
_entry.id   AF-A0A087UPQ0-F1
#
_cell.length_a   1.000
_cell.length_b   1.000
_cell.length_c   1.000
_cell.angle_alpha   90.00
_cell.angle_beta   90.00
_cell.angle_gamma   90.00
#
_symmetry.space_group_name_H-M   'P 1'
#
loop_
_entity.id
_entity.type
_entity.pdbx_description
1 polymer ?
#
loop_
_entity_poly.entity_id
_entity_poly.type
_entity_poly.pdbx_seq_one_letter_code
_entity_poly.pdbx_strand_id
1 'polypeptide(L)'
;MHRRRNLLLITFIIISFSLFYIFAIRNEATFSSVILTADTYEITSTVSETSISNEASTKCAESELMYGNYCVISPYSEPKRNFEYEALVTLCTQSTVEFLHHVPVLCQRWSGPISVAVYSPVDDYLDARRLVHALRHCDFCTRYWVEWHFFFQKQEIPFFIDTQLPQDCQSLMDFKLKKRRSQGIYPINVGRNIARTKTET
;
A
#
# COMPACT_ATOMS: atom_id res chain seq x y z
N MET A 1 34.91 49.79 10.99
CA MET A 1 34.45 48.46 11.50
C MET A 1 33.16 47.94 10.86
N HIS A 2 32.22 48.78 10.38
CA HIS A 2 30.91 48.32 9.91
C HIS A 2 30.92 47.44 8.63
N ARG A 3 31.82 47.72 7.68
CA ARG A 3 31.90 47.02 6.38
C ARG A 3 32.38 45.56 6.50
N ARG A 4 33.26 45.25 7.47
CA ARG A 4 33.73 43.88 7.74
C ARG A 4 32.64 43.02 8.42
N ARG A 5 31.81 43.63 9.27
CA ARG A 5 30.69 42.94 9.95
C ARG A 5 29.57 42.53 8.98
N ASN A 6 29.27 43.38 7.99
CA ASN A 6 28.27 43.05 6.97
C ASN A 6 28.77 41.97 6.00
N LEU A 7 30.07 41.93 5.69
CA LEU A 7 30.64 40.87 4.86
C LEU A 7 30.56 39.49 5.53
N LEU A 8 30.84 39.42 6.83
CA LEU A 8 30.74 38.18 7.60
C LEU A 8 29.31 37.63 7.68
N LEU A 9 28.32 38.51 7.83
CA LEU A 9 26.90 38.12 7.83
C LEU A 9 26.46 37.56 6.47
N ILE A 10 26.87 38.20 5.38
CA ILE A 10 26.55 37.73 4.02
C ILE A 10 27.20 36.36 3.76
N THR A 11 28.47 36.17 4.16
CA THR A 11 29.12 34.86 4.00
C THR A 11 28.43 33.76 4.82
N PHE A 12 27.95 34.06 6.03
CA PHE A 12 27.24 33.08 6.86
C PHE A 12 25.91 32.66 6.24
N ILE A 13 25.16 33.63 5.69
CA ILE A 13 23.89 33.37 5.00
C ILE A 13 24.12 32.46 3.79
N ILE A 14 25.13 32.76 2.96
CA ILE A 14 25.45 31.95 1.77
C ILE A 14 25.81 30.51 2.17
N ILE A 15 26.66 30.33 3.18
CA ILE A 15 27.05 29.00 3.67
C ILE A 15 25.83 28.23 4.18
N SER A 16 24.94 28.88 4.93
CA SER A 16 23.71 28.25 5.43
C SER A 16 22.80 27.79 4.29
N PHE A 17 22.61 28.60 3.25
CA PHE A 17 21.80 28.23 2.09
C PHE A 17 22.44 27.09 1.30
N SER A 18 23.77 27.11 1.11
CA SER A 18 24.49 26.02 0.44
C SER A 18 24.41 24.70 1.21
N LEU A 19 24.54 24.73 2.54
CA LEU A 19 24.39 23.53 3.36
C LEU A 19 22.96 22.98 3.33
N PHE A 20 21.96 23.84 3.36
CA PHE A 20 20.55 23.43 3.22
C PHE A 20 20.29 22.79 1.85
N TYR A 21 20.82 23.38 0.78
CA TYR A 21 20.69 22.85 -0.58
C TYR A 21 21.39 21.48 -0.74
N ILE A 22 22.60 21.33 -0.19
CA ILE A 22 23.32 20.05 -0.19
C ILE A 22 22.55 19.00 0.59
N PHE A 23 21.97 19.35 1.75
CA PHE A 23 21.16 18.42 2.54
C PHE A 23 19.88 17.98 1.79
N ALA A 24 19.20 18.91 1.14
CA ALA A 24 18.01 18.61 0.34
C ALA A 24 18.32 17.65 -0.82
N ILE A 25 19.40 17.91 -1.58
CA ILE A 25 19.84 17.03 -2.68
C ILE A 25 20.30 15.68 -2.16
N ARG A 26 21.03 15.64 -1.04
CA ARG A 26 21.53 14.38 -0.48
C ARG A 26 20.38 13.45 -0.09
N ASN A 27 19.29 13.98 0.48
CA ASN A 27 18.10 13.18 0.80
C ASN A 27 17.45 12.58 -0.46
N GLU A 28 17.40 13.35 -1.55
CA GLU A 28 16.86 12.89 -2.83
C GLU A 28 17.78 11.85 -3.50
N ALA A 29 19.10 12.04 -3.42
CA ALA A 29 20.10 11.11 -3.95
C ALA A 29 20.17 9.79 -3.15
N THR A 30 20.01 9.83 -1.82
CA THR A 30 19.92 8.61 -1.00
C THR A 30 18.71 7.76 -1.38
N PHE A 31 17.57 8.41 -1.67
CA PHE A 31 16.38 7.71 -2.16
C PHE A 31 16.63 7.01 -3.50
N SER A 32 17.29 7.69 -4.45
CA SER A 32 17.66 7.10 -5.75
C SER A 32 18.66 5.94 -5.64
N SER A 33 19.66 6.05 -4.75
CA SER A 33 20.68 5.00 -4.60
C SER A 33 20.12 3.70 -4.00
N VAL A 34 19.11 3.79 -3.13
CA VAL A 34 18.39 2.63 -2.58
C VAL A 34 17.58 1.90 -3.66
N ILE A 35 17.14 2.61 -4.71
CA ILE A 35 16.41 2.00 -5.82
C ILE A 35 17.36 1.20 -6.73
N LEU A 36 18.54 1.73 -7.05
CA LEU A 36 19.47 1.08 -7.99
C LEU A 36 20.13 -0.19 -7.44
N THR A 37 20.29 -0.33 -6.13
CA THR A 37 20.88 -1.54 -5.53
C THR A 37 19.89 -2.71 -5.41
N ALA A 38 18.59 -2.47 -5.60
CA ALA A 38 17.56 -3.50 -5.51
C ALA A 38 17.38 -4.31 -6.81
N ASP A 39 17.91 -3.81 -7.94
CA ASP A 39 17.66 -4.38 -9.28
C ASP A 39 18.64 -5.50 -9.70
N THR A 40 19.62 -5.90 -8.88
CA THR A 40 20.68 -6.85 -9.30
C THR A 40 20.61 -8.27 -8.73
N TYR A 41 19.49 -8.70 -8.14
CA TYR A 41 19.35 -10.12 -7.74
C TYR A 41 18.57 -10.92 -8.80
N GLU A 42 19.30 -11.65 -9.65
CA GLU A 42 18.77 -12.60 -10.63
C GLU A 42 18.03 -13.77 -9.94
N ILE A 43 16.73 -13.89 -10.21
CA ILE A 43 15.90 -15.03 -9.77
C ILE A 43 15.93 -16.09 -10.86
N THR A 44 16.70 -17.15 -10.65
CA THR A 44 16.48 -18.43 -11.35
C THR A 44 15.28 -19.10 -10.69
N SER A 45 14.13 -19.13 -11.35
CA SER A 45 12.96 -19.89 -10.87
C SER A 45 12.54 -20.93 -11.92
N THR A 46 12.74 -22.19 -11.55
CA THR A 46 12.23 -23.38 -12.23
C THR A 46 10.72 -23.45 -12.08
N VAL A 47 10.00 -23.36 -13.20
CA VAL A 47 8.55 -23.52 -13.30
C VAL A 47 8.17 -24.98 -13.06
N SER A 48 7.42 -25.24 -12.00
CA SER A 48 6.70 -26.48 -11.76
C SER A 48 5.20 -26.16 -11.84
N GLU A 49 4.60 -26.46 -12.99
CA GLU A 49 3.15 -26.43 -13.19
C GLU A 49 2.51 -27.55 -12.35
N THR A 50 1.68 -27.18 -11.39
CA THR A 50 0.69 -28.10 -10.81
C THR A 50 -0.70 -27.49 -10.95
N SER A 51 -1.53 -28.23 -11.68
CA SER A 51 -2.93 -28.00 -12.01
C SER A 51 -3.80 -27.75 -10.78
N ILE A 52 -4.43 -26.57 -10.72
CA ILE A 52 -5.43 -26.25 -9.71
C ILE A 52 -6.78 -26.80 -10.17
N SER A 53 -7.25 -27.81 -9.43
CA SER A 53 -8.56 -28.42 -9.55
C SER A 53 -9.69 -27.43 -9.23
N ASN A 54 -10.69 -27.43 -10.10
CA ASN A 54 -11.92 -26.66 -9.99
C ASN A 54 -12.84 -27.21 -8.89
N GLU A 55 -12.85 -26.58 -7.71
CA GLU A 55 -14.02 -26.55 -6.80
C GLU A 55 -13.78 -25.47 -5.72
N ALA A 56 -14.14 -24.22 -6.04
CA ALA A 56 -13.98 -23.09 -5.13
C ALA A 56 -15.07 -23.11 -4.06
N SER A 57 -14.71 -23.57 -2.86
CA SER A 57 -15.61 -23.73 -1.73
C SER A 57 -16.21 -22.39 -1.26
N THR A 58 -17.53 -22.35 -1.18
CA THR A 58 -18.41 -21.21 -0.80
C THR A 58 -18.43 -20.94 0.70
N LYS A 59 -17.28 -20.98 1.38
CA LYS A 59 -17.17 -20.75 2.83
C LYS A 59 -15.93 -19.90 3.09
N CYS A 60 -16.03 -18.88 3.96
CA CYS A 60 -14.85 -18.16 4.43
C CYS A 60 -13.92 -19.22 5.00
N ALA A 61 -12.79 -19.47 4.35
CA ALA A 61 -11.93 -20.60 4.66
C ALA A 61 -11.70 -20.64 6.17
N GLU A 62 -12.12 -21.73 6.79
CA GLU A 62 -12.34 -21.85 8.23
C GLU A 62 -11.04 -21.70 9.05
N SER A 63 -9.89 -21.60 8.40
CA SER A 63 -8.57 -21.62 9.00
C SER A 63 -7.92 -20.26 9.24
N GLU A 64 -8.43 -19.13 8.72
CA GLU A 64 -7.77 -17.86 9.02
C GLU A 64 -8.71 -16.66 8.83
N LEU A 65 -8.75 -15.80 9.85
CA LEU A 65 -9.30 -14.44 9.81
C LEU A 65 -10.80 -14.24 10.10
N MET A 66 -11.26 -14.73 11.25
CA MET A 66 -12.57 -14.30 11.78
C MET A 66 -12.37 -13.15 12.77
N TYR A 67 -12.84 -11.95 12.42
CA TYR A 67 -13.00 -10.85 13.38
C TYR A 67 -14.49 -10.71 13.73
N GLY A 68 -14.98 -11.57 14.63
CA GLY A 68 -16.41 -11.66 14.93
C GLY A 68 -17.24 -12.10 13.73
N ASN A 69 -18.06 -11.18 13.19
CA ASN A 69 -18.96 -11.42 12.05
C ASN A 69 -18.36 -11.03 10.69
N TYR A 70 -17.05 -10.80 10.63
CA TYR A 70 -16.33 -10.43 9.41
C TYR A 70 -15.37 -11.53 8.96
N CYS A 71 -15.31 -11.72 7.65
CA CYS A 71 -14.28 -12.49 6.97
C CYS A 71 -13.21 -11.53 6.45
N VAL A 72 -11.95 -11.95 6.49
CA VAL A 72 -10.83 -11.18 5.95
C VAL A 72 -10.10 -12.04 4.91
N ILE A 73 -9.55 -11.39 3.90
CA ILE A 73 -8.63 -11.94 2.92
C ILE A 73 -7.31 -11.20 3.12
N SER A 74 -6.30 -11.92 3.64
CA SER A 74 -5.04 -11.33 4.08
C SER A 74 -3.90 -12.37 4.06
N PRO A 75 -2.69 -11.98 3.62
CA PRO A 75 -2.44 -10.81 2.77
C PRO A 75 -3.12 -11.04 1.41
N TYR A 76 -3.84 -10.06 0.89
CA TYR A 76 -4.32 -10.14 -0.50
C TYR A 76 -3.16 -10.09 -1.50
N SER A 77 -2.06 -9.47 -1.10
CA SER A 77 -0.80 -9.42 -1.83
C SER A 77 0.31 -9.03 -0.88
N GLU A 78 1.40 -9.79 -0.85
CA GLU A 78 2.60 -9.47 -0.07
C GLU A 78 3.33 -8.25 -0.67
N PRO A 79 3.98 -7.41 0.15
CA PRO A 79 4.84 -6.35 -0.36
C PRO A 79 6.06 -6.97 -1.06
N LYS A 80 6.52 -6.36 -2.16
CA LYS A 80 7.61 -6.94 -2.96
C LYS A 80 9.01 -6.86 -2.32
N ARG A 81 9.13 -6.40 -1.07
CA ARG A 81 10.42 -6.16 -0.41
C ARG A 81 10.52 -7.04 0.84
N ASN A 82 11.62 -7.76 0.95
CA ASN A 82 12.03 -8.40 2.21
C ASN A 82 12.55 -7.30 3.13
N PHE A 83 11.76 -6.87 4.10
CA PHE A 83 12.27 -5.99 5.15
C PHE A 83 13.10 -6.83 6.11
N GLU A 84 14.33 -6.41 6.39
CA GLU A 84 14.94 -6.73 7.69
C GLU A 84 14.18 -5.88 8.71
N TYR A 85 13.18 -6.49 9.34
CA TYR A 85 12.13 -5.83 10.12
C TYR A 85 12.61 -5.17 11.43
N GLU A 86 13.91 -5.22 11.76
CA GLU A 86 14.40 -4.96 13.11
C GLU A 86 14.27 -3.50 13.61
N ALA A 87 13.68 -2.56 12.85
CA ALA A 87 13.45 -1.19 13.33
C ALA A 87 12.32 -0.38 12.67
N LEU A 88 11.44 -0.97 11.85
CA LEU A 88 10.44 -0.19 11.11
C LEU A 88 9.09 -0.10 11.84
N VAL A 89 8.52 1.10 11.91
CA VAL A 89 7.16 1.33 12.42
C VAL A 89 6.17 1.21 11.26
N THR A 90 5.15 0.37 11.43
CA THR A 90 4.09 0.18 10.42
C THR A 90 2.90 1.08 10.68
N LEU A 91 2.51 1.91 9.70
CA LEU A 91 1.29 2.70 9.76
C LEU A 91 0.08 1.80 9.48
N CYS A 92 -0.78 1.64 10.48
CA CYS A 92 -2.01 0.86 10.35
C CYS A 92 -3.18 1.79 10.01
N THR A 93 -3.85 1.56 8.88
CA THR A 93 -5.01 2.35 8.46
C THR A 93 -6.12 1.48 7.88
N GLN A 94 -7.29 2.06 7.71
CA GLN A 94 -8.43 1.41 7.06
C GLN A 94 -8.92 2.27 5.90
N SER A 95 -9.67 1.66 4.98
CA SER A 95 -10.32 2.39 3.90
C SER A 95 -11.57 1.67 3.37
N THR A 96 -12.36 2.39 2.59
CA THR A 96 -13.38 1.86 1.66
C THR A 96 -12.94 2.16 0.24
N VAL A 97 -13.57 1.52 -0.76
CA VAL A 97 -13.21 1.69 -2.18
C VAL A 97 -13.07 3.15 -2.62
N GLU A 98 -13.93 4.04 -2.10
CA GLU A 98 -13.96 5.45 -2.47
C GLU A 98 -12.75 6.26 -1.98
N PHE A 99 -12.02 5.79 -0.98
CA PHE A 99 -10.87 6.48 -0.39
C PHE A 99 -9.51 5.82 -0.71
N LEU A 100 -9.50 4.70 -1.43
CA LEU A 100 -8.26 3.98 -1.79
C LEU A 100 -7.28 4.83 -2.60
N HIS A 101 -7.77 5.77 -3.39
CA HIS A 101 -6.93 6.69 -4.18
C HIS A 101 -6.06 7.64 -3.31
N HIS A 102 -6.32 7.74 -2.00
CA HIS A 102 -5.46 8.50 -1.09
C HIS A 102 -4.23 7.73 -0.60
N VAL A 103 -4.21 6.40 -0.76
CA VAL A 103 -3.14 5.55 -0.22
C VAL A 103 -1.76 5.87 -0.83
N PRO A 104 -1.60 6.18 -2.13
CA PRO A 104 -0.30 6.62 -2.67
C PRO A 104 0.27 7.85 -1.98
N VAL A 105 -0.56 8.87 -1.73
CA VAL A 105 -0.14 10.09 -1.03
C VAL A 105 0.23 9.77 0.42
N LEU A 106 -0.53 8.90 1.09
CA LEU A 106 -0.23 8.45 2.44
C LEU A 106 1.11 7.69 2.49
N CYS A 107 1.34 6.80 1.53
CA CYS A 107 2.56 6.02 1.39
C CYS A 107 3.78 6.92 1.22
N GLN A 108 3.72 7.88 0.29
CA GLN A 108 4.81 8.83 0.06
C GLN A 108 5.12 9.66 1.31
N ARG A 109 4.08 10.10 2.04
CA ARG A 109 4.26 10.91 3.26
C ARG A 109 4.78 10.12 4.46
N TRP A 110 4.36 8.86 4.60
CA TRP A 110 4.81 7.99 5.68
C TRP A 110 6.24 7.51 5.46
N SER A 111 6.60 7.19 4.20
CA SER A 111 7.94 6.69 3.82
C SER A 111 8.36 5.44 4.62
N GLY A 112 7.42 4.51 4.83
CA GLY A 112 7.64 3.26 5.55
C GLY A 112 6.52 2.26 5.32
N PRO A 113 6.51 1.12 6.03
CA PRO A 113 5.48 0.08 5.87
C PRO A 113 4.09 0.59 6.27
N ILE A 114 3.08 0.17 5.52
CA ILE A 114 1.67 0.48 5.77
C ILE A 114 0.85 -0.80 5.65
N SER A 115 0.00 -1.05 6.64
CA SER A 115 -1.04 -2.07 6.55
C SER A 115 -2.41 -1.39 6.39
N VAL A 116 -3.13 -1.77 5.33
CA VAL A 116 -4.42 -1.17 4.96
C VAL A 116 -5.51 -2.23 5.01
N ALA A 117 -6.44 -2.07 5.95
CA ALA A 117 -7.69 -2.86 5.98
C ALA A 117 -8.75 -2.22 5.07
N VAL A 118 -9.14 -2.92 4.02
CA VAL A 118 -10.12 -2.45 3.02
C VAL A 118 -11.47 -3.09 3.30
N TYR A 119 -12.43 -2.30 3.77
CA TYR A 119 -13.81 -2.77 3.87
C TYR A 119 -14.43 -2.76 2.48
N SER A 120 -14.84 -3.92 2.00
CA SER A 120 -15.45 -4.07 0.69
C SER A 120 -16.53 -5.14 0.72
N PRO A 121 -17.79 -4.74 0.99
CA PRO A 121 -18.94 -5.61 0.80
C PRO A 121 -18.99 -6.15 -0.63
N VAL A 122 -19.81 -7.16 -0.88
CA VAL A 122 -19.79 -7.87 -2.16
C VAL A 122 -19.92 -6.94 -3.35
N ASP A 123 -20.82 -5.97 -3.28
CA ASP A 123 -20.98 -5.00 -4.38
C ASP A 123 -19.66 -4.28 -4.69
N ASP A 124 -18.89 -3.88 -3.69
CA ASP A 124 -17.71 -3.03 -3.84
C ASP A 124 -16.38 -3.80 -3.99
N TYR A 125 -16.35 -5.09 -3.65
CA TYR A 125 -15.11 -5.89 -3.64
C TYR A 125 -14.40 -5.91 -4.99
N LEU A 126 -15.11 -6.15 -6.09
CA LEU A 126 -14.47 -6.25 -7.41
C LEU A 126 -13.82 -4.93 -7.82
N ASP A 127 -14.47 -3.81 -7.55
CA ASP A 127 -13.93 -2.47 -7.82
C ASP A 127 -12.74 -2.15 -6.91
N ALA A 128 -12.86 -2.45 -5.62
CA ALA A 128 -11.78 -2.26 -4.66
C ALA A 128 -10.56 -3.10 -5.02
N ARG A 129 -10.76 -4.36 -5.42
CA ARG A 129 -9.70 -5.27 -5.87
C ARG A 129 -8.98 -4.74 -7.11
N ARG A 130 -9.72 -4.29 -8.13
CA ARG A 130 -9.15 -3.73 -9.36
C ARG A 130 -8.36 -2.45 -9.08
N LEU A 131 -8.87 -1.59 -8.19
CA LEU A 131 -8.16 -0.38 -7.81
C LEU A 131 -6.89 -0.68 -7.02
N VAL A 132 -6.93 -1.59 -6.03
CA VAL A 132 -5.72 -2.04 -5.31
C VAL A 132 -4.69 -2.65 -6.27
N HIS A 133 -5.14 -3.49 -7.20
CA HIS A 133 -4.25 -4.04 -8.23
C HIS A 133 -3.60 -2.93 -9.05
N ALA A 134 -4.39 -1.98 -9.56
CA ALA A 134 -3.87 -0.87 -10.36
C ALA A 134 -2.88 -0.02 -9.54
N LEU A 135 -3.21 0.33 -8.29
CA LEU A 135 -2.32 1.09 -7.39
C LEU A 135 -0.97 0.38 -7.26
N ARG A 136 -0.96 -0.92 -6.93
CA ARG A 136 0.28 -1.70 -6.84
C ARG A 136 1.01 -1.83 -8.18
N HIS A 137 0.27 -1.92 -9.28
CA HIS A 137 0.86 -2.04 -10.60
C HIS A 137 1.49 -0.73 -11.07
N CYS A 138 1.00 0.43 -10.64
CA CYS A 138 1.36 1.71 -11.24
C CYS A 138 2.11 2.65 -10.30
N ASP A 139 1.98 2.47 -8.99
CA ASP A 139 2.65 3.29 -7.99
C ASP A 139 3.71 2.44 -7.26
N PHE A 140 4.97 2.90 -7.35
CA PHE A 140 6.11 2.24 -6.73
C PHE A 140 5.94 2.13 -5.21
N CYS A 141 5.44 3.17 -4.55
CA CYS A 141 5.34 3.19 -3.10
C CYS A 141 4.37 2.11 -2.62
N THR A 142 3.15 2.08 -3.14
CA THR A 142 2.13 1.09 -2.78
C THR A 142 2.50 -0.34 -3.14
N ARG A 143 3.32 -0.54 -4.19
CA ARG A 143 3.84 -1.86 -4.55
C ARG A 143 4.78 -2.45 -3.50
N TYR A 144 5.63 -1.63 -2.91
CA TYR A 144 6.72 -2.07 -2.03
C TYR A 144 6.44 -1.88 -0.55
N TRP A 145 5.58 -0.93 -0.17
CA TRP A 145 5.38 -0.54 1.23
C TRP A 145 3.98 -0.81 1.75
N VAL A 146 3.02 -1.20 0.92
CA VAL A 146 1.62 -1.34 1.34
C VAL A 146 1.13 -2.77 1.26
N GLU A 147 0.68 -3.27 2.41
CA GLU A 147 -0.05 -4.52 2.59
C GLU A 147 -1.55 -4.27 2.59
N TRP A 148 -2.29 -5.16 1.93
CA TRP A 148 -3.73 -5.00 1.71
C TRP A 148 -4.51 -6.16 2.32
N HIS A 149 -5.50 -5.83 3.15
CA HIS A 149 -6.33 -6.80 3.86
C HIS A 149 -7.80 -6.50 3.59
N PHE A 150 -8.43 -7.25 2.69
CA PHE A 150 -9.85 -7.05 2.38
C PHE A 150 -10.72 -7.68 3.47
N PHE A 151 -11.82 -7.04 3.85
CA PHE A 151 -12.77 -7.64 4.78
C PHE A 151 -14.21 -7.24 4.50
N PHE A 152 -15.13 -8.16 4.83
CA PHE A 152 -16.57 -8.04 4.58
C PHE A 152 -17.36 -8.90 5.56
N GLN A 153 -18.66 -8.66 5.65
CA GLN A 153 -19.54 -9.40 6.56
C GLN A 153 -19.77 -10.84 6.07
N LYS A 154 -19.79 -11.81 7.00
CA LYS A 154 -19.85 -13.27 6.74
C LYS A 154 -20.93 -13.77 5.79
N GLN A 155 -21.99 -13.00 5.57
CA GLN A 155 -23.17 -13.45 4.83
C GLN A 155 -22.95 -13.45 3.31
N GLU A 156 -21.90 -12.79 2.83
CA GLU A 156 -21.72 -12.53 1.42
C GLU A 156 -20.28 -12.88 1.01
N ILE A 157 -20.04 -14.15 0.66
CA ILE A 157 -18.79 -14.52 -0.01
C ILE A 157 -19.05 -14.40 -1.50
N PRO A 158 -18.37 -13.49 -2.18
CA PRO A 158 -18.65 -13.30 -3.57
C PRO A 158 -17.89 -14.30 -4.44
N PHE A 159 -18.63 -14.97 -5.30
CA PHE A 159 -18.06 -15.70 -6.42
C PHE A 159 -17.58 -14.68 -7.46
N PHE A 160 -16.27 -14.48 -7.57
CA PHE A 160 -15.69 -13.58 -8.57
C PHE A 160 -14.65 -14.29 -9.42
N ILE A 161 -15.01 -14.52 -10.68
CA ILE A 161 -14.03 -14.74 -11.73
C ILE A 161 -13.63 -13.34 -12.25
N ASP A 162 -12.49 -12.78 -11.80
CA ASP A 162 -11.86 -11.72 -12.62
C ASP A 162 -11.11 -12.44 -13.72
N THR A 163 -11.56 -12.27 -14.95
CA THR A 163 -10.78 -12.70 -16.10
C THR A 163 -9.71 -11.67 -16.48
N GLN A 164 -9.82 -10.40 -16.07
CA GLN A 164 -8.88 -9.34 -16.48
C GLN A 164 -8.74 -8.23 -15.42
N LEU A 165 -7.63 -8.26 -14.67
CA LEU A 165 -7.22 -7.12 -13.84
C LEU A 165 -6.64 -6.01 -14.74
N PRO A 166 -6.89 -4.72 -14.45
CA PRO A 166 -6.35 -3.61 -15.24
C PRO A 166 -4.82 -3.66 -15.28
N GLN A 167 -4.26 -3.63 -16.50
CA GLN A 167 -2.81 -3.53 -16.72
C GLN A 167 -2.37 -2.11 -17.09
N ASP A 168 -3.29 -1.26 -17.57
CA ASP A 168 -2.95 0.10 -17.99
C ASP A 168 -3.04 1.10 -16.83
N CYS A 169 -1.93 1.79 -16.56
CA CYS A 169 -1.80 2.81 -15.52
C CYS A 169 -2.49 4.13 -15.84
N GLN A 170 -2.82 4.40 -17.10
CA GLN A 170 -3.55 5.61 -17.47
C GLN A 170 -4.99 5.58 -16.92
N SER A 171 -5.57 4.39 -16.81
CA SER A 171 -6.93 4.16 -16.30
C SER A 171 -7.11 4.45 -14.80
N LEU A 172 -6.03 4.60 -14.03
CA LEU A 172 -6.06 4.95 -12.60
C LEU A 172 -6.56 6.38 -12.38
N MET A 173 -6.25 7.29 -13.28
CA MET A 173 -6.75 8.68 -13.26
C MET A 173 -8.24 8.74 -13.59
N ASP A 174 -8.71 7.79 -14.40
CA ASP A 174 -10.09 7.65 -14.84
C ASP A 174 -10.93 6.75 -13.92
N PHE A 175 -10.34 6.22 -12.84
CA PHE A 175 -11.08 5.54 -11.78
C PHE A 175 -11.96 6.59 -11.10
N LYS A 176 -13.11 6.89 -11.72
CA LYS A 176 -14.13 7.79 -11.21
C LYS A 176 -14.35 7.37 -9.76
N LEU A 177 -14.30 8.35 -8.86
CA LEU A 177 -14.58 8.17 -7.43
C LEU A 177 -15.88 7.41 -7.28
N LYS A 178 -15.78 6.08 -7.22
CA LYS A 178 -16.93 5.21 -7.10
C LYS A 178 -17.32 5.32 -5.66
N LYS A 179 -18.45 6.00 -5.42
CA LYS A 179 -19.10 5.97 -4.11
C LYS A 179 -19.34 4.51 -3.76
N ARG A 180 -19.05 4.16 -2.51
CA ARG A 180 -19.40 2.88 -1.92
C ARG A 180 -20.87 2.58 -2.23
N ARG A 181 -21.12 1.44 -2.87
CA ARG A 181 -22.47 1.00 -3.22
C ARG A 181 -23.17 0.40 -2.02
N SER A 182 -22.41 -0.19 -1.10
CA SER A 182 -22.97 -0.81 0.10
C SER A 182 -23.69 0.20 1.00
N GLN A 183 -24.96 -0.06 1.30
CA GLN A 183 -25.72 0.64 2.33
C GLN A 183 -25.49 -0.08 3.67
N GLY A 184 -24.73 0.51 4.59
CA GLY A 184 -24.46 -0.13 5.88
C GLY A 184 -23.48 0.65 6.75
N ILE A 185 -23.45 0.30 8.05
CA ILE A 185 -22.54 0.89 9.03
C ILE A 185 -21.11 0.49 8.66
N TYR A 186 -20.24 1.49 8.56
CA TYR A 186 -18.82 1.27 8.32
C TYR A 186 -18.14 0.71 9.59
N PRO A 187 -17.57 -0.50 9.56
CA PRO A 187 -17.04 -1.18 10.75
C PRO A 187 -15.62 -0.71 11.11
N ILE A 188 -15.49 0.57 11.50
CA ILE A 188 -14.20 1.24 11.74
C ILE A 188 -13.29 0.51 12.75
N ASN A 189 -13.85 -0.02 13.83
CA ASN A 189 -13.10 -0.71 14.87
C ASN A 189 -12.55 -2.05 14.38
N VAL A 190 -13.28 -2.73 13.49
CA VAL A 190 -12.85 -3.99 12.89
C VAL A 190 -11.69 -3.72 11.93
N GLY A 191 -11.84 -2.73 11.05
CA GLY A 191 -10.77 -2.32 10.13
C GLY A 191 -9.47 -1.94 10.84
N ARG A 192 -9.55 -1.13 11.91
CA ARG A 192 -8.37 -0.76 12.71
C ARG A 192 -7.67 -1.98 13.31
N ASN A 193 -8.43 -2.93 13.83
CA ASN A 193 -7.85 -4.12 14.45
C ASN A 193 -7.22 -5.04 13.41
N ILE A 194 -7.87 -5.26 12.26
CA ILE A 194 -7.32 -6.03 11.15
C ILE A 194 -5.99 -5.44 10.69
N ALA A 195 -5.96 -4.13 10.41
CA ALA A 195 -4.75 -3.45 9.96
C ALA A 195 -3.60 -3.52 10.99
N ARG A 196 -3.92 -3.68 12.27
CA ARG A 196 -2.90 -3.79 13.33
C ARG A 196 -2.42 -5.22 13.56
N THR A 197 -3.30 -6.21 13.44
CA THR A 197 -2.96 -7.61 13.74
C THR A 197 -2.40 -8.37 12.54
N LYS A 198 -2.51 -7.79 11.34
CA LYS A 198 -2.07 -8.40 10.09
C LYS A 198 -0.83 -7.76 9.49
N THR A 199 -0.18 -6.86 10.22
CA THR A 199 1.17 -6.40 9.90
C THR A 199 2.16 -7.53 10.05
N GLU A 200 3.01 -7.76 9.06
CA GLU A 200 4.24 -8.53 9.27
C GLU A 200 5.17 -7.76 10.22
N THR A 201 5.63 -8.44 11.28
CA THR A 201 6.56 -7.94 12.31
C THR A 201 7.89 -8.63 12.21
#